data_AF-A0A524N173-F1
#
_entry.id   AF-A0A524N173-F1
#
_cell.length_a   1.000
_cell.length_b   1.000
_cell.length_c   1.000
_cell.angle_alpha   90.00
_cell.angle_beta   90.00
_cell.angle_gamma   90.00
#
_symmetry.space_group_name_H-M   'P 1'
#
loop_
_entity.id
_entity.type
_entity.pdbx_description
1 polymer ?
#
loop_
_entity_poly.entity_id
_entity_poly.type
_entity_poly.pdbx_seq_one_letter_code
_entity_poly.pdbx_strand_id
1 'polypeptide(L)'
;MARVQYIAEASNLYAMPRRSRRGIPIRMCNTMGQTESSRDDTGRWGEAVARRMLAAKGYRILGSRVKVSARDELDIVARDGDSLVFVEVKTRAKEDFARPLSAVDRRKMQVLSRAGVRYLKRKKFPAVNFRFDIVEVVGKRGDRQPVVRHIESAFPLDIRYILP
;
A
#
# COMPACT_ATOMS: atom_id res chain seq x y z
N MET A 1 20.13 3.29 29.66
CA MET A 1 19.09 2.26 29.85
C MET A 1 17.74 2.91 29.74
N ALA A 2 16.88 2.49 28.80
CA ALA A 2 15.52 3.02 28.65
C ALA A 2 14.52 1.87 28.86
N ARG A 3 13.86 1.88 30.03
CA ARG A 3 12.91 0.84 30.45
C ARG A 3 11.52 1.23 29.97
N VAL A 4 11.10 0.70 28.82
CA VAL A 4 9.72 0.82 28.35
C VAL A 4 8.95 -0.40 28.86
N GLN A 5 8.01 -0.20 29.80
CA GLN A 5 7.22 -1.28 30.38
C GLN A 5 5.76 -0.86 30.61
N TYR A 6 4.82 -1.65 30.04
CA TYR A 6 3.39 -1.77 30.42
C TYR A 6 2.52 -0.48 30.25
N ILE A 7 1.18 -0.45 30.27
CA ILE A 7 0.02 -1.40 30.39
C ILE A 7 -1.15 -0.78 29.55
N ALA A 8 -2.28 -1.41 29.17
CA ALA A 8 -2.85 -2.76 29.30
C ALA A 8 -3.92 -3.03 28.18
N GLU A 9 -4.45 -4.26 28.13
CA GLU A 9 -5.85 -4.68 27.92
C GLU A 9 -6.84 -3.87 27.04
N ALA A 10 -7.37 -4.54 25.99
CA ALA A 10 -8.79 -4.55 25.65
C ALA A 10 -9.13 -5.73 24.72
N SER A 11 -9.34 -6.92 25.30
CA SER A 11 -9.88 -8.06 24.58
C SER A 11 -11.36 -7.85 24.23
N ASN A 12 -11.77 -8.32 23.05
CA ASN A 12 -13.17 -8.56 22.64
C ASN A 12 -14.10 -7.34 22.43
N LEU A 13 -14.24 -6.88 21.17
CA LEU A 13 -15.52 -6.34 20.66
C LEU A 13 -15.59 -6.26 19.11
N TYR A 14 -15.42 -7.39 18.42
CA TYR A 14 -15.73 -7.50 16.99
C TYR A 14 -17.23 -7.74 16.75
N ALA A 15 -18.05 -6.72 17.02
CA ALA A 15 -19.48 -6.70 16.67
C ALA A 15 -19.75 -5.65 15.59
N MET A 16 -19.78 -6.06 14.32
CA MET A 16 -20.20 -5.17 13.22
C MET A 16 -21.73 -5.09 13.14
N PRO A 17 -22.35 -3.89 13.16
CA PRO A 17 -23.77 -3.76 12.88
C PRO A 17 -24.04 -3.96 11.38
N ARG A 18 -24.83 -4.99 11.03
CA ARG A 18 -25.47 -5.08 9.72
C ARG A 18 -26.55 -4.02 9.59
N ARG A 19 -26.53 -3.18 8.56
CA ARG A 19 -27.73 -2.48 8.07
C ARG A 19 -27.75 -2.30 6.55
N SER A 20 -28.96 -2.11 6.03
CA SER A 20 -29.36 -2.42 4.66
C SER A 20 -29.67 -1.19 3.81
N ARG A 21 -29.42 -1.33 2.50
CA ARG A 21 -30.03 -0.71 1.32
C ARG A 21 -30.76 0.65 1.46
N ARG A 22 -30.24 1.64 0.74
CA ARG A 22 -30.89 2.60 -0.20
C ARG A 22 -29.70 3.25 -0.94
N GLY A 23 -29.55 3.31 -2.26
CA GLY A 23 -30.52 3.41 -3.35
C GLY A 23 -30.11 4.63 -4.19
N ILE A 24 -29.21 4.46 -5.17
CA ILE A 24 -28.66 5.53 -6.03
C ILE A 24 -28.63 5.02 -7.48
N PRO A 25 -29.12 5.78 -8.47
CA PRO A 25 -29.33 5.27 -9.83
C PRO A 25 -28.04 5.10 -10.64
N ILE A 26 -28.03 4.05 -11.47
CA ILE A 26 -27.00 3.81 -12.48
C ILE A 26 -27.29 4.73 -13.67
N ARG A 27 -26.44 5.74 -13.91
CA ARG A 27 -26.40 6.40 -15.22
C ARG A 27 -25.50 5.59 -16.16
N MET A 28 -26.12 4.88 -17.09
CA MET A 28 -25.44 4.39 -18.28
C MET A 28 -25.01 5.62 -19.10
N CYS A 29 -23.71 5.73 -19.38
CA CYS A 29 -23.20 6.59 -20.45
C CYS A 29 -22.49 5.69 -21.44
N ASN A 30 -22.94 5.71 -22.69
CA ASN A 30 -22.51 4.79 -23.74
C ASN A 30 -21.71 5.59 -24.77
N THR A 31 -20.38 5.62 -24.66
CA THR A 31 -19.51 6.23 -25.67
C THR A 31 -18.22 5.44 -25.82
N MET A 32 -17.84 5.16 -27.08
CA MET A 32 -16.62 4.45 -27.47
C MET A 32 -15.37 5.30 -27.18
N GLY A 33 -14.27 4.66 -26.79
CA GLY A 33 -13.00 5.32 -26.48
C GLY A 33 -11.92 4.37 -25.98
N GLN A 34 -11.45 3.46 -26.85
CA GLN A 34 -10.45 2.44 -26.52
C GLN A 34 -9.05 3.04 -26.31
N THR A 35 -8.68 3.42 -25.08
CA THR A 35 -7.28 3.86 -24.74
C THR A 35 -6.80 3.62 -23.29
N GLU A 36 -7.42 2.72 -22.50
CA GLU A 36 -6.95 2.39 -21.12
C GLU A 36 -5.94 1.20 -21.04
N SER A 37 -5.32 0.82 -22.16
CA SER A 37 -5.12 -0.60 -22.51
C SER A 37 -3.71 -1.23 -22.34
N SER A 38 -2.86 -0.76 -21.42
CA SER A 38 -1.61 -1.52 -21.09
C SER A 38 -0.94 -1.19 -19.75
N ARG A 39 -0.83 0.10 -19.39
CA ARG A 39 -0.08 0.54 -18.20
C ARG A 39 -0.79 0.20 -16.89
N ASP A 40 -2.10 0.43 -16.79
CA ASP A 40 -2.85 0.02 -15.58
C ASP A 40 -2.87 -1.51 -15.43
N ASP A 41 -3.07 -2.25 -16.52
CA ASP A 41 -2.99 -3.72 -16.53
C ASP A 41 -1.64 -4.26 -16.05
N THR A 42 -0.54 -3.61 -16.44
CA THR A 42 0.82 -3.94 -15.96
C THR A 42 0.94 -3.65 -14.46
N GLY A 43 0.43 -2.50 -13.99
CA GLY A 43 0.41 -2.14 -12.57
C GLY A 43 -0.45 -3.09 -11.72
N ARG A 44 -1.65 -3.47 -12.20
CA ARG A 44 -2.55 -4.46 -11.55
C ARG A 44 -1.88 -5.82 -11.42
N TRP A 45 -1.18 -6.26 -12.48
CA TRP A 45 -0.44 -7.52 -12.44
C TRP A 45 0.70 -7.47 -11.42
N GLY A 46 1.51 -6.40 -11.40
CA GLY A 46 2.57 -6.23 -10.42
C GLY A 46 2.06 -6.15 -8.98
N GLU A 47 0.98 -5.42 -8.73
CA GLU A 47 0.32 -5.35 -7.41
C GLU A 47 -0.18 -6.73 -6.95
N ALA A 48 -0.77 -7.52 -7.86
CA ALA A 48 -1.21 -8.88 -7.55
C ALA A 48 -0.03 -9.82 -7.23
N VAL A 49 1.10 -9.69 -7.93
CA VAL A 49 2.35 -10.42 -7.64
C VAL A 49 2.93 -10.00 -6.29
N ALA A 50 3.04 -8.70 -6.03
CA ALA A 50 3.54 -8.14 -4.78
C ALA A 50 2.72 -8.62 -3.57
N ARG A 51 1.38 -8.55 -3.65
CA ARG A 51 0.48 -9.07 -2.61
C ARG A 51 0.68 -10.56 -2.32
N ARG A 52 0.89 -11.39 -3.36
CA ARG A 52 1.12 -12.84 -3.20
C ARG A 52 2.44 -13.11 -2.49
N MET A 53 3.51 -12.41 -2.88
CA MET A 53 4.83 -12.52 -2.24
C MET A 53 4.78 -12.06 -0.78
N LEU A 54 4.14 -10.92 -0.48
CA LEU A 54 3.96 -10.43 0.90
C LEU A 54 3.16 -11.42 1.75
N ALA A 55 2.04 -11.95 1.23
CA ALA A 55 1.24 -12.95 1.94
C ALA A 55 2.04 -14.24 2.21
N ALA A 56 2.87 -14.69 1.24
CA ALA A 56 3.76 -15.83 1.43
C ALA A 56 4.89 -15.57 2.46
N LYS A 57 5.30 -14.31 2.64
CA LYS A 57 6.18 -13.86 3.74
C LYS A 57 5.46 -13.73 5.10
N GLY A 58 4.15 -14.00 5.18
CA GLY A 58 3.36 -13.90 6.42
C GLY A 58 2.66 -12.56 6.65
N TYR A 59 2.75 -11.60 5.72
CA TYR A 59 2.13 -10.28 5.86
C TYR A 59 0.61 -10.40 5.68
N ARG A 60 -0.16 -9.86 6.62
CA ARG A 60 -1.62 -9.78 6.49
C ARG A 60 -2.00 -8.55 5.65
N ILE A 61 -2.42 -8.77 4.41
CA ILE A 61 -2.92 -7.71 3.53
C ILE A 61 -4.22 -7.12 4.10
N LEU A 62 -4.23 -5.82 4.37
CA LEU A 62 -5.39 -5.07 4.88
C LEU A 62 -6.18 -4.37 3.75
N GLY A 63 -5.53 -4.13 2.62
CA GLY A 63 -6.15 -3.59 1.41
C GLY A 63 -5.12 -3.33 0.31
N SER A 64 -5.60 -3.14 -0.92
CA SER A 64 -4.80 -2.61 -2.03
C SER A 64 -5.60 -1.57 -2.82
N ARG A 65 -4.90 -0.68 -3.55
CA ARG A 65 -5.46 0.55 -4.15
C ARG A 65 -6.28 1.38 -3.16
N VAL A 66 -5.69 1.59 -1.98
CA VAL A 66 -6.37 2.20 -0.83
C VAL A 66 -6.42 3.71 -0.99
N LYS A 67 -7.56 4.21 -1.47
CA LYS A 67 -7.82 5.65 -1.62
C LYS A 67 -7.88 6.36 -0.27
N VAL A 68 -6.86 7.18 0.01
CA VAL A 68 -6.76 7.98 1.24
C VAL A 68 -7.24 9.42 1.02
N SER A 69 -7.33 9.90 -0.22
CA SER A 69 -8.08 11.11 -0.59
C SER A 69 -8.47 11.08 -2.07
N ALA A 70 -9.05 12.17 -2.57
CA ALA A 70 -9.28 12.35 -4.01
C ALA A 70 -7.98 12.38 -4.86
N ARG A 71 -6.81 12.57 -4.23
CA ARG A 71 -5.50 12.70 -4.93
C ARG A 71 -4.40 11.78 -4.39
N ASP A 72 -4.67 11.00 -3.35
CA ASP A 72 -3.68 10.16 -2.66
C ASP A 72 -4.22 8.74 -2.50
N GLU A 73 -3.47 7.76 -3.00
CA GLU A 73 -3.73 6.32 -2.94
C GLU A 73 -2.48 5.61 -2.42
N LEU A 74 -2.67 4.48 -1.74
CA LEU A 74 -1.60 3.57 -1.30
C LEU A 74 -1.78 2.23 -2.03
N ASP A 75 -0.75 1.77 -2.74
CA ASP A 75 -0.85 0.56 -3.58
C ASP A 75 -1.23 -0.66 -2.74
N ILE A 76 -0.54 -0.91 -1.63
CA ILE A 76 -0.88 -1.95 -0.66
C ILE A 76 -0.73 -1.39 0.76
N VAL A 77 -1.70 -1.74 1.62
CA VAL A 77 -1.57 -1.60 3.07
C VAL A 77 -1.61 -3.01 3.67
N ALA A 78 -0.59 -3.36 4.45
CA ALA A 78 -0.45 -4.66 5.10
C ALA A 78 -0.13 -4.51 6.59
N ARG A 79 -0.15 -5.61 7.32
CA ARG A 79 0.33 -5.70 8.70
C ARG A 79 1.34 -6.84 8.84
N ASP A 80 2.43 -6.52 9.52
CA ASP A 80 3.56 -7.39 9.80
C ASP A 80 3.84 -7.32 11.30
N GLY A 81 3.45 -8.37 12.02
CA GLY A 81 3.32 -8.33 13.49
C GLY A 81 2.48 -7.14 13.96
N ASP A 82 3.12 -6.23 14.69
CA ASP A 82 2.52 -4.98 15.18
C ASP A 82 2.77 -3.75 14.30
N SER A 83 3.55 -3.91 13.23
CA SER A 83 3.82 -2.84 12.27
C SER A 83 2.74 -2.77 11.18
N LEU A 84 2.23 -1.57 10.94
CA LEU A 84 1.46 -1.25 9.74
C LEU A 84 2.44 -0.95 8.60
N VAL A 85 2.28 -1.62 7.46
CA VAL A 85 3.21 -1.51 6.34
C VAL A 85 2.53 -0.86 5.15
N PHE A 86 3.08 0.26 4.70
CA PHE A 86 2.66 0.97 3.50
C PHE A 86 3.59 0.61 2.36
N VAL A 87 3.13 -0.20 1.41
CA VAL A 87 3.99 -0.70 0.31
C VAL A 87 3.66 0.04 -0.97
N GLU A 88 4.69 0.57 -1.62
CA GLU A 88 4.68 1.03 -3.01
C GLU A 88 5.09 -0.12 -3.94
N VAL A 89 4.38 -0.33 -5.05
CA VAL A 89 4.68 -1.38 -6.02
C VAL A 89 5.24 -0.80 -7.31
N LYS A 90 6.50 -1.13 -7.62
CA LYS A 90 7.18 -0.71 -8.86
C LYS A 90 7.26 -1.87 -9.84
N THR A 91 6.52 -1.77 -10.94
CA THR A 91 6.52 -2.81 -11.99
C THR A 91 7.39 -2.37 -13.17
N ARG A 92 8.30 -3.24 -13.64
CA ARG A 92 9.18 -3.00 -14.78
C ARG A 92 9.17 -4.21 -15.72
N ALA A 93 9.13 -3.98 -17.04
CA ALA A 93 9.13 -5.07 -18.02
C ALA A 93 10.49 -5.80 -18.15
N LYS A 94 11.59 -5.13 -17.80
CA LYS A 94 12.97 -5.65 -17.82
C LYS A 94 13.76 -5.05 -16.66
N GLU A 95 14.86 -5.69 -16.32
CA GLU A 95 15.85 -5.15 -15.38
C GLU A 95 16.58 -3.95 -15.99
N ASP A 96 16.89 -2.97 -15.16
CA ASP A 96 17.36 -1.65 -15.58
C ASP A 96 18.44 -1.16 -14.60
N PHE A 97 19.71 -1.36 -15.00
CA PHE A 97 20.89 -1.18 -14.14
C PHE A 97 21.24 0.28 -13.84
N ALA A 98 20.59 1.25 -14.50
CA ALA A 98 21.00 2.65 -14.51
C ALA A 98 20.60 3.48 -13.27
N ARG A 99 19.85 2.92 -12.31
CA ARG A 99 19.47 3.58 -11.05
C ARG A 99 19.44 2.60 -9.89
N PRO A 100 19.64 3.06 -8.63
CA PRO A 100 19.37 2.23 -7.47
C PRO A 100 17.91 1.77 -7.52
N LEU A 101 17.71 0.46 -7.53
CA LEU A 101 16.42 -0.24 -7.61
C LEU A 101 15.39 0.34 -6.61
N SER A 102 15.85 0.69 -5.41
CA SER A 102 15.07 1.27 -4.31
C SER A 102 14.76 2.77 -4.39
N ALA A 103 15.33 3.54 -5.34
CA ALA A 103 15.32 5.00 -5.27
C ALA A 103 13.92 5.62 -5.48
N VAL A 104 13.23 5.91 -4.38
CA VAL A 104 12.01 6.72 -4.36
C VAL A 104 12.40 8.19 -4.44
N ASP A 105 11.90 8.90 -5.46
CA ASP A 105 12.15 10.33 -5.56
C ASP A 105 11.52 11.12 -4.40
N ARG A 106 12.07 12.30 -4.12
CA ARG A 106 11.64 13.13 -2.99
C ARG A 106 10.16 13.54 -3.07
N ARG A 107 9.56 13.63 -4.26
CA ARG A 107 8.14 13.98 -4.45
C ARG A 107 7.25 12.78 -4.12
N LYS A 108 7.65 11.57 -4.50
CA LYS A 108 6.92 10.34 -4.19
C LYS A 108 7.00 9.98 -2.69
N MET A 109 8.15 10.18 -2.04
CA MET A 109 8.27 10.06 -0.57
C MET A 109 7.29 10.99 0.17
N GLN A 110 7.12 12.23 -0.30
CA GLN A 110 6.14 13.18 0.27
C GLN A 110 4.70 12.73 0.12
N VAL A 111 4.33 12.20 -1.05
CA VAL A 111 2.98 11.71 -1.33
C VAL A 111 2.66 10.50 -0.45
N LEU A 112 3.58 9.53 -0.37
CA LEU A 112 3.41 8.34 0.46
C LEU A 112 3.37 8.69 1.96
N SER A 113 4.25 9.60 2.43
CA SER A 113 4.22 10.11 3.81
C SER A 113 2.87 10.75 4.15
N ARG A 114 2.35 11.63 3.27
CA ARG A 114 1.03 12.25 3.42
C ARG A 114 -0.11 11.24 3.45
N ALA A 115 -0.04 10.25 2.57
CA ALA A 115 -1.05 9.20 2.46
C ALA A 115 -1.06 8.29 3.70
N GLY A 116 0.11 7.85 4.18
CA GLY A 116 0.27 7.07 5.40
C GLY A 116 -0.29 7.80 6.63
N VAL A 117 0.14 9.04 6.86
CA VAL A 117 -0.36 9.84 8.00
C VAL A 117 -1.87 10.07 7.93
N ARG A 118 -2.44 10.33 6.75
CA ARG A 118 -3.90 10.47 6.61
C ARG A 118 -4.62 9.13 6.81
N TYR A 119 -4.02 8.00 6.44
CA TYR A 119 -4.58 6.68 6.70
C TYR A 119 -4.65 6.40 8.21
N LEU A 120 -3.54 6.63 8.93
CA LEU A 120 -3.46 6.49 10.40
C LEU A 120 -4.51 7.34 11.11
N LYS A 121 -4.60 8.63 10.78
CA LYS A 121 -5.60 9.55 11.34
C LYS A 121 -7.04 9.08 11.08
N ARG A 122 -7.36 8.63 9.86
CA ARG A 122 -8.70 8.11 9.49
C ARG A 122 -9.06 6.81 10.21
N LYS A 123 -8.09 5.93 10.44
CA LYS A 123 -8.28 4.65 11.13
C LYS A 123 -8.20 4.74 12.66
N LYS A 124 -7.89 5.93 13.21
CA LYS A 124 -7.64 6.15 14.64
C LYS A 124 -6.52 5.24 15.18
N PHE A 125 -5.44 5.10 14.43
CA PHE A 125 -4.22 4.38 14.82
C PHE A 125 -3.05 5.36 15.09
N PRO A 126 -3.10 6.21 16.13
CA PRO A 126 -2.00 7.15 16.41
C PRO A 126 -0.73 6.44 16.94
N ALA A 127 -0.90 5.36 17.71
CA ALA A 127 0.17 4.68 18.44
C ALA A 127 0.58 3.32 17.83
N VAL A 128 0.59 3.21 16.49
CA VAL A 128 1.00 1.97 15.80
C VAL A 128 2.35 2.19 15.12
N ASN A 129 3.28 1.24 15.26
CA ASN A 129 4.51 1.23 14.49
C ASN A 129 4.16 1.17 13.00
N PHE A 130 4.87 1.91 12.15
CA PHE A 130 4.70 1.78 10.71
C PHE A 130 5.99 2.03 9.94
N ARG A 131 6.03 1.51 8.72
CA ARG A 131 7.14 1.70 7.77
C ARG A 131 6.62 1.84 6.34
N PHE A 132 7.47 2.41 5.49
CA PHE A 132 7.27 2.46 4.05
C PHE A 132 8.20 1.46 3.39
N ASP A 133 7.61 0.52 2.66
CA ASP A 133 8.31 -0.56 1.97
C ASP A 133 8.14 -0.39 0.45
N ILE A 134 9.05 -1.00 -0.31
CA ILE A 134 8.95 -1.08 -1.77
C ILE A 134 8.93 -2.54 -2.17
N VAL A 135 7.99 -2.92 -3.03
CA VAL A 135 8.08 -4.16 -3.79
C VAL A 135 8.33 -3.84 -5.26
N GLU A 136 9.49 -4.24 -5.77
CA GLU A 136 9.75 -4.24 -7.21
C GLU A 136 9.33 -5.58 -7.81
N VAL A 137 8.68 -5.52 -8.98
CA VAL A 137 8.31 -6.67 -9.80
C VAL A 137 8.90 -6.45 -11.19
N VAL A 138 9.86 -7.30 -11.56
CA VAL A 138 10.49 -7.30 -12.88
C VAL A 138 9.95 -8.47 -13.71
N GLY A 139 9.32 -8.14 -14.83
CA GLY A 139 8.68 -9.07 -15.75
C GLY A 139 7.40 -8.47 -16.36
N LYS A 140 6.61 -9.30 -17.02
CA LYS A 140 5.34 -8.94 -17.66
C LYS A 140 4.25 -9.95 -17.32
N ARG A 141 2.99 -9.53 -17.50
CA ARG A 141 1.82 -10.40 -17.40
C ARG A 141 1.97 -11.61 -18.34
N GLY A 142 1.90 -12.82 -17.77
CA GLY A 142 2.11 -14.08 -18.48
C GLY A 142 3.45 -14.75 -18.18
N ASP A 143 4.42 -14.04 -17.61
CA ASP A 143 5.67 -14.66 -17.16
C ASP A 143 5.38 -15.63 -15.99
N ARG A 144 5.95 -16.84 -16.05
CA ARG A 144 5.77 -17.88 -15.03
C ARG A 144 6.49 -17.55 -13.71
N GLN A 145 7.63 -16.86 -13.80
CA GLN A 145 8.49 -16.52 -12.67
C GLN A 145 9.02 -15.08 -12.85
N PRO A 146 8.25 -14.05 -12.47
CA PRO A 146 8.79 -12.69 -12.39
C PRO A 146 9.79 -12.58 -11.23
N VAL A 147 10.82 -11.74 -11.39
CA VAL A 147 11.74 -11.43 -10.29
C VAL A 147 11.06 -10.43 -9.36
N VAL A 148 10.94 -10.78 -8.08
CA VAL A 148 10.30 -9.92 -7.07
C VAL A 148 11.32 -9.57 -5.99
N ARG A 149 11.49 -8.28 -5.72
CA ARG A 149 12.36 -7.78 -4.65
C ARG A 149 11.52 -7.00 -3.65
N HIS A 150 11.74 -7.25 -2.36
CA HIS A 150 11.06 -6.57 -1.28
C HIS A 150 12.09 -5.83 -0.44
N ILE A 151 11.96 -4.51 -0.35
CA ILE A 151 12.87 -3.62 0.36
C ILE A 151 12.08 -3.01 1.52
N GLU A 152 12.37 -3.52 2.71
CA GLU A 152 11.76 -3.12 3.97
C GLU A 152 12.33 -1.79 4.47
N SER A 153 11.49 -0.94 5.06
CA SER A 153 11.88 0.39 5.60
C SER A 153 12.65 1.23 4.57
N ALA A 154 12.24 1.18 3.30
CA ALA A 154 12.95 1.73 2.15
C ALA A 154 13.18 3.25 2.22
N PHE A 155 12.34 3.98 2.97
CA PHE A 155 12.56 5.38 3.32
C PHE A 155 11.85 5.75 4.64
N PRO A 156 12.39 6.68 5.44
CA PRO A 156 11.71 7.20 6.63
C PRO A 156 10.56 8.14 6.25
N LEU A 157 9.67 8.43 7.20
CA LEU A 157 8.66 9.47 7.06
C LEU A 157 9.34 10.82 6.70
N ASP A 158 8.82 11.52 5.68
CA ASP A 158 9.35 12.84 5.31
C ASP A 158 9.16 13.82 6.47
N ILE A 159 10.25 14.51 6.86
CA ILE A 159 10.37 15.34 8.07
C ILE A 159 9.30 16.44 8.22
N ARG A 160 8.59 16.81 7.14
CA ARG A 160 7.45 17.74 7.19
C ARG A 160 6.19 17.15 7.83
N TYR A 161 6.13 15.83 8.01
CA TYR A 161 5.01 15.16 8.64
C TYR A 161 5.40 14.73 10.05
N ILE A 162 4.85 15.44 11.03
CA ILE A 162 4.91 15.06 12.44
C ILE A 162 3.67 14.22 12.75
N LEU A 163 3.85 13.10 13.44
CA LEU A 163 2.75 12.31 13.98
C LEU A 163 2.12 13.08 15.15
N PRO A 164 0.77 13.13 15.25
CA PRO A 164 0.10 13.85 16.33
C PRO A 164 0.32 13.20 17.69
#